data_AF-A0A497B767-F1
#
_entry.id   AF-A0A497B767-F1
#
_cell.length_a   1.000
_cell.length_b   1.000
_cell.length_c   1.000
_cell.angle_alpha   90.00
_cell.angle_beta   90.00
_cell.angle_gamma   90.00
#
_symmetry.space_group_name_H-M   'P 1'
#
loop_
_entity.id
_entity.type
_entity.pdbx_description
1 polymer ?
#
loop_
_entity_poly.entity_id
_entity_poly.type
_entity_poly.pdbx_seq_one_letter_code
_entity_poly.pdbx_strand_id
1 'polypeptide(L)'
;MGPTLSDIEQRNMVVFRLHQQTYALPIEPILQIVEMVAITPIPQVSHAVEGVVNVHGATVPVVNLRRHLGLPEKALQLHTPILLVQTADWTVGLIVDEVADVLDLPAEQIARPADILPEGLGEAPVLQGLAHTKNGAILLLNLDHLFLPDQARALAQLAATPIENFMGLEETAPVEITQEDKT
;
A
#
# COMPACT_ATOMS: atom_id res chain seq x y z
N MET A 1 -12.25 -13.54 9.18
CA MET A 1 -11.15 -14.47 9.51
C MET A 1 -9.87 -13.73 9.21
N GLY A 2 -9.02 -13.51 10.21
CA GLY A 2 -7.69 -12.94 9.96
C GLY A 2 -6.82 -13.94 9.19
N PRO A 3 -5.76 -13.48 8.52
CA PRO A 3 -4.81 -14.39 7.86
C PRO A 3 -4.29 -15.40 8.89
N THR A 4 -4.31 -16.66 8.51
CA THR A 4 -3.89 -17.78 9.37
C THR A 4 -2.38 -17.96 9.21
N LEU A 5 -1.71 -18.58 10.20
CA LEU A 5 -0.27 -18.88 10.19
C LEU A 5 0.24 -19.66 8.94
N SER A 6 -0.66 -20.08 8.06
CA SER A 6 -0.41 -20.80 6.80
C SER A 6 -0.05 -19.89 5.62
N ASP A 7 -0.29 -18.58 5.68
CA ASP A 7 -0.01 -17.64 4.57
C ASP A 7 1.45 -17.15 4.56
N ILE A 8 2.35 -17.96 5.12
CA ILE A 8 3.70 -17.60 5.49
C ILE A 8 4.70 -18.48 4.75
N GLU A 9 4.63 -18.44 3.42
CA GLU A 9 5.68 -18.96 2.54
C GLU A 9 6.13 -17.79 1.66
N GLN A 10 7.33 -17.25 1.90
CA GLN A 10 8.01 -16.24 1.07
C GLN A 10 7.15 -15.03 0.66
N ARG A 11 7.30 -13.94 1.39
CA ARG A 11 6.51 -12.74 1.18
C ARG A 11 7.37 -11.75 0.40
N ASN A 12 7.05 -11.53 -0.87
CA ASN A 12 7.70 -10.52 -1.69
C ASN A 12 7.33 -9.13 -1.18
N MET A 13 8.33 -8.36 -0.83
CA MET A 13 8.19 -7.06 -0.18
C MET A 13 8.75 -5.96 -1.07
N VAL A 14 7.94 -4.96 -1.37
CA VAL A 14 8.45 -3.72 -1.96
C VAL A 14 9.07 -2.89 -0.84
N VAL A 15 10.37 -2.65 -0.96
CA VAL A 15 11.17 -1.90 -0.01
C VAL A 15 11.28 -0.46 -0.48
N PHE A 16 10.99 0.48 0.41
CA PHE A 16 11.05 1.91 0.14
C PHE A 16 11.63 2.67 1.32
N ARG A 17 12.05 3.91 1.07
CA ARG A 17 12.63 4.79 2.08
C ARG A 17 11.69 5.92 2.43
N LEU A 18 11.70 6.27 3.70
CA LEU A 18 11.17 7.53 4.21
C LEU A 18 12.20 8.10 5.19
N HIS A 19 12.68 9.31 4.92
CA HIS A 19 13.74 9.95 5.66
C HIS A 19 15.00 9.05 5.73
N GLN A 20 15.40 8.65 6.94
CA GLN A 20 16.56 7.81 7.21
C GLN A 20 16.18 6.34 7.45
N GLN A 21 14.90 6.00 7.35
CA GLN A 21 14.37 4.68 7.69
C GLN A 21 13.93 3.93 6.43
N THR A 22 14.03 2.60 6.52
CA THR A 22 13.63 1.67 5.48
C THR A 22 12.35 0.97 5.90
N TYR A 23 11.38 0.96 5.00
CA TYR A 23 10.05 0.39 5.20
C TYR A 23 9.76 -0.64 4.11
N ALA A 24 8.80 -1.50 4.38
CA ALA A 24 8.34 -2.50 3.42
C ALA A 24 6.82 -2.66 3.47
N LEU A 25 6.24 -2.93 2.31
CA LEU A 25 4.86 -3.39 2.13
C LEU A 25 4.86 -4.67 1.29
N PRO A 26 3.88 -5.57 1.49
CA PRO A 26 3.67 -6.69 0.59
C PRO A 26 3.49 -6.21 -0.85
N ILE A 27 4.03 -6.95 -1.82
CA ILE A 27 3.92 -6.59 -3.24
C ILE A 27 2.50 -6.81 -3.78
N GLU A 28 1.77 -7.76 -3.23
CA GLU A 28 0.46 -8.21 -3.71
C GLU A 28 -0.59 -7.08 -3.79
N PRO A 29 -0.74 -6.19 -2.78
CA PRO A 29 -1.66 -5.06 -2.88
C PRO A 29 -1.13 -3.90 -3.74
N ILE A 30 0.12 -3.92 -4.21
CA ILE A 30 0.69 -2.81 -4.98
C ILE A 30 0.31 -2.97 -6.45
N LEU A 31 -0.57 -2.07 -6.92
CA LEU A 31 -1.06 -2.07 -8.30
C LEU A 31 0.00 -1.54 -9.27
N GLN A 32 0.62 -0.41 -8.92
CA GLN A 32 1.69 0.19 -9.69
C GLN A 32 2.53 1.16 -8.86
N ILE A 33 3.74 1.44 -9.36
CA ILE A 33 4.62 2.49 -8.85
C ILE A 33 4.73 3.54 -9.96
N VAL A 34 4.28 4.75 -9.68
CA VAL A 34 4.32 5.86 -10.66
C VAL A 34 5.19 7.00 -10.14
N GLU A 35 5.75 7.76 -11.07
CA GLU A 35 6.38 9.04 -10.74
C GLU A 35 5.32 10.09 -10.38
N MET A 36 5.76 11.20 -9.78
CA MET A 36 4.88 12.27 -9.34
C MET A 36 4.09 12.84 -10.52
N VAL A 37 2.76 12.78 -10.42
CA VAL A 37 1.82 13.39 -11.37
C VAL A 37 1.19 14.64 -10.76
N ALA A 38 0.48 15.42 -11.57
CA ALA A 38 -0.25 16.57 -11.06
C ALA A 38 -1.32 16.13 -10.04
N ILE A 39 -1.16 16.53 -8.79
CA ILE A 39 -2.11 16.31 -7.71
C ILE A 39 -3.11 17.46 -7.69
N THR A 40 -4.40 17.14 -7.69
CA THR A 40 -5.47 18.12 -7.47
C THR A 40 -5.69 18.25 -5.96
N PRO A 41 -5.31 19.39 -5.33
CA PRO A 41 -5.40 19.54 -3.89
C PRO A 41 -6.85 19.60 -3.43
N ILE A 42 -7.13 18.99 -2.28
CA ILE A 42 -8.44 19.07 -1.64
C ILE A 42 -8.35 20.09 -0.48
N PRO A 43 -9.23 21.11 -0.43
CA PRO A 43 -9.21 22.07 0.66
C PRO A 43 -9.69 21.44 1.97
N GLN A 44 -9.13 21.91 3.09
CA GLN A 44 -9.59 21.59 4.46
C GLN A 44 -9.51 20.10 4.87
N VAL A 45 -8.67 19.30 4.19
CA VAL A 45 -8.37 17.91 4.60
C VAL A 45 -7.18 17.85 5.56
N SER A 46 -6.95 16.66 6.14
CA SER A 46 -5.75 16.37 6.93
C SER A 46 -4.48 16.73 6.15
N HIS A 47 -3.49 17.30 6.84
CA HIS A 47 -2.21 17.70 6.24
C HIS A 47 -1.44 16.54 5.57
N ALA A 48 -1.73 15.31 5.98
CA ALA A 48 -1.17 14.11 5.35
C ALA A 48 -1.72 13.83 3.95
N VAL A 49 -2.91 14.34 3.62
CA VAL A 49 -3.55 14.16 2.31
C VAL A 49 -3.11 15.29 1.38
N GLU A 50 -2.39 14.96 0.31
CA GLU A 50 -1.98 15.96 -0.69
C GLU A 50 -3.14 16.31 -1.64
N GLY A 51 -4.08 15.39 -1.84
CA GLY A 51 -5.25 15.59 -2.68
C GLY A 51 -5.65 14.30 -3.40
N VAL A 52 -6.07 14.44 -4.66
CA VAL A 52 -6.42 13.32 -5.54
C VAL A 52 -5.66 13.40 -6.86
N VAL A 53 -5.44 12.24 -7.46
CA VAL A 53 -4.91 12.09 -8.82
C VAL A 53 -5.89 11.29 -9.66
N ASN A 54 -5.90 11.53 -10.97
CA ASN A 54 -6.59 10.66 -11.91
C ASN A 54 -5.57 9.69 -12.51
N VAL A 55 -5.79 8.41 -12.26
CA VAL A 55 -4.97 7.32 -12.82
C VAL A 55 -5.90 6.42 -13.62
N HIS A 56 -5.66 6.32 -14.94
CA HIS A 56 -6.46 5.49 -15.84
C HIS A 56 -7.99 5.72 -15.75
N GLY A 57 -8.42 6.94 -15.46
CA GLY A 57 -9.83 7.29 -15.33
C GLY A 57 -10.39 7.11 -13.92
N ALA A 58 -9.65 6.50 -13.00
CA ALA A 58 -10.02 6.35 -11.60
C ALA A 58 -9.48 7.53 -10.78
N THR A 59 -10.30 8.04 -9.86
CA THR A 59 -9.86 9.07 -8.91
C THR A 59 -9.27 8.39 -7.68
N VAL A 60 -7.99 8.65 -7.42
CA VAL A 60 -7.24 8.02 -6.33
C VAL A 60 -6.79 9.08 -5.32
N PRO A 61 -7.17 8.97 -4.04
CA PRO A 61 -6.63 9.83 -2.99
C PRO A 61 -5.12 9.58 -2.81
N VAL A 62 -4.35 10.64 -2.64
CA VAL A 62 -2.90 10.58 -2.46
C VAL A 62 -2.50 11.11 -1.08
N VAL A 63 -1.73 10.30 -0.36
CA VAL A 63 -1.26 10.56 0.99
C VAL A 63 0.26 10.68 0.99
N ASN A 64 0.78 11.72 1.64
CA ASN A 64 2.18 11.88 1.95
C ASN A 64 2.56 11.03 3.17
N LEU A 65 3.27 9.92 2.93
CA LEU A 65 3.52 8.94 3.97
C LEU A 65 4.48 9.47 5.05
N ARG A 66 5.34 10.44 4.73
CA ARG A 66 6.18 11.10 5.75
C ARG A 66 5.32 11.88 6.73
N ARG A 67 4.41 12.72 6.22
CA ARG A 67 3.49 13.50 7.07
C ARG A 67 2.57 12.58 7.87
N HIS A 68 2.08 11.52 7.23
CA HIS A 68 1.21 10.53 7.88
C HIS A 68 1.89 9.82 9.05
N LEU A 69 3.17 9.46 8.90
CA LEU A 69 3.96 8.81 9.95
C LEU A 69 4.66 9.80 10.90
N GLY A 70 4.38 11.10 10.79
CA GLY A 70 5.00 12.13 11.64
C GLY A 70 6.50 12.36 11.41
N LEU A 71 7.01 12.01 10.24
CA LEU A 71 8.41 12.21 9.85
C LEU A 71 8.66 13.64 9.34
N PRO A 72 9.91 14.14 9.38
CA PRO A 72 10.24 15.47 8.86
C PRO A 72 9.79 15.63 7.41
N GLU A 73 9.35 16.82 7.01
CA GLU A 73 8.90 17.03 5.62
C GLU A 73 10.06 17.04 4.62
N LYS A 74 9.75 16.68 3.37
CA LYS A 74 10.63 16.80 2.21
C LYS A 74 9.80 17.39 1.07
N ALA A 75 10.39 18.32 0.33
CA ALA A 75 9.73 18.88 -0.85
C ALA A 75 9.50 17.78 -1.90
N LEU A 76 8.28 17.73 -2.43
CA LEU A 76 7.91 16.83 -3.52
C LEU A 76 8.61 17.25 -4.82
N GLN A 77 9.09 16.27 -5.57
CA GLN A 77 9.82 16.46 -6.82
C GLN A 77 9.17 15.63 -7.93
N LEU A 78 9.48 15.94 -9.20
CA LEU A 78 8.89 15.25 -10.36
C LEU A 78 9.12 13.72 -10.34
N HIS A 79 10.26 13.27 -9.82
CA HIS A 79 10.62 11.86 -9.73
C HIS A 79 10.29 11.23 -8.36
N THR A 80 9.52 11.92 -7.50
CA THR A 80 9.11 11.35 -6.22
C THR A 80 8.10 10.23 -6.46
N PRO A 81 8.37 8.99 -6.01
CA PRO A 81 7.47 7.86 -6.29
C PRO A 81 6.14 7.94 -5.53
N ILE A 82 5.09 7.46 -6.18
CA ILE A 82 3.78 7.18 -5.60
C ILE A 82 3.50 5.69 -5.75
N LEU A 83 3.34 4.99 -4.63
CA LEU A 83 2.88 3.61 -4.60
C LEU A 83 1.34 3.63 -4.70
N LEU A 84 0.76 3.12 -5.79
CA LEU A 84 -0.68 2.90 -5.83
C LEU A 84 -0.98 1.53 -5.23
N VAL A 85 -1.70 1.55 -4.11
CA VAL A 85 -1.96 0.38 -3.28
C VAL A 85 -3.45 0.13 -3.20
N GLN A 86 -3.85 -1.10 -3.48
CA GLN A 86 -5.21 -1.61 -3.29
C GLN A 86 -5.38 -2.08 -1.85
N THR A 87 -6.31 -1.45 -1.13
CA THR A 87 -6.82 -1.98 0.13
C THR A 87 -8.02 -2.90 -0.14
N ALA A 88 -8.72 -3.39 0.88
CA ALA A 88 -9.87 -4.28 0.68
C ALA A 88 -10.90 -3.75 -0.34
N ASP A 89 -11.25 -2.46 -0.25
CA ASP A 89 -12.39 -1.90 -1.01
C ASP A 89 -12.04 -0.65 -1.85
N TRP A 90 -10.83 -0.10 -1.72
CA TRP A 90 -10.47 1.17 -2.34
C TRP A 90 -8.96 1.27 -2.61
N THR A 91 -8.59 2.15 -3.55
CA THR A 91 -7.19 2.39 -3.93
C THR A 91 -6.68 3.68 -3.31
N VAL A 92 -5.42 3.68 -2.87
CA VAL A 92 -4.72 4.85 -2.31
C VAL A 92 -3.35 5.01 -2.96
N GLY A 93 -2.95 6.25 -3.23
CA GLY A 93 -1.57 6.59 -3.58
C GLY A 93 -0.77 6.95 -2.34
N LEU A 94 0.36 6.30 -2.11
CA LEU A 94 1.28 6.60 -1.01
C LEU A 94 2.55 7.23 -1.59
N ILE A 95 2.79 8.50 -1.28
CA ILE A 95 4.04 9.17 -1.66
C ILE A 95 5.14 8.71 -0.71
N VAL A 96 6.23 8.21 -1.29
CA VAL A 96 7.44 7.77 -0.59
C VAL A 96 8.66 8.53 -1.10
N ASP A 97 9.79 8.50 -0.39
CA ASP A 97 10.97 9.24 -0.88
C ASP A 97 11.64 8.54 -2.05
N GLU A 98 11.68 7.22 -2.01
CA GLU A 98 12.41 6.35 -2.94
C GLU A 98 11.87 4.93 -2.81
N VAL A 99 11.72 4.22 -3.92
CA VAL A 99 11.56 2.76 -3.93
C VAL A 99 12.94 2.15 -4.19
N ALA A 100 13.39 1.30 -3.28
CA ALA A 100 14.75 0.78 -3.27
C ALA A 100 14.88 -0.57 -4.00
N ASP A 101 14.07 -1.56 -3.63
CA ASP A 101 14.19 -2.93 -4.14
C ASP A 101 12.92 -3.76 -3.88
N VAL A 102 12.86 -4.96 -4.44
CA VAL A 102 11.91 -6.00 -4.06
C VAL A 102 12.69 -7.12 -3.38
N LEU A 103 12.36 -7.42 -2.12
CA LEU A 103 13.02 -8.47 -1.35
C LEU A 103 12.07 -9.61 -1.05
N ASP A 104 12.57 -10.83 -1.18
CA ASP A 104 11.92 -11.99 -0.61
C ASP A 104 12.32 -12.10 0.86
N LEU A 105 11.34 -11.97 1.77
CA LEU A 105 11.55 -12.07 3.21
C LEU A 105 10.85 -13.32 3.77
N PRO A 106 11.61 -14.37 4.13
CA PRO A 106 11.08 -15.48 4.90
C PRO A 106 10.59 -14.98 6.26
N ALA A 107 9.46 -15.48 6.72
CA ALA A 107 8.88 -14.94 7.94
C ALA A 107 9.60 -15.34 9.22
N GLU A 108 10.45 -16.35 9.16
CA GLU A 108 11.39 -16.65 10.24
C GLU A 108 12.36 -15.50 10.48
N GLN A 109 12.57 -14.62 9.49
CA GLN A 109 13.39 -13.42 9.61
C GLN A 109 12.60 -12.19 10.08
N ILE A 110 11.29 -12.32 10.24
CA ILE A 110 10.40 -11.23 10.66
C ILE A 110 10.11 -11.38 12.15
N ALA A 111 10.69 -10.50 12.96
CA ALA A 111 10.33 -10.37 14.36
C ALA A 111 8.93 -9.74 14.49
N ARG A 112 8.11 -10.26 15.40
CA ARG A 112 6.75 -9.75 15.61
C ARG A 112 6.79 -8.47 16.45
N PRO A 113 5.82 -7.55 16.31
CA PRO A 113 5.76 -6.34 17.12
C PRO A 113 5.83 -6.60 18.62
N ALA A 114 5.18 -7.67 19.10
CA ALA A 114 5.20 -8.09 20.50
C ALA A 114 6.60 -8.49 21.01
N ASP A 115 7.51 -8.91 20.13
CA ASP A 115 8.88 -9.27 20.47
C ASP A 115 9.83 -8.06 20.41
N ILE A 116 9.42 -6.98 19.73
CA ILE A 116 10.23 -5.79 19.48
C ILE A 116 9.90 -4.67 20.46
N LEU A 117 8.62 -4.53 20.81
CA LEU A 117 8.11 -3.46 21.67
C LEU A 117 8.06 -3.92 23.13
N PRO A 118 8.82 -3.26 24.04
CA PRO A 118 8.69 -3.49 25.46
C PRO A 118 7.26 -3.35 25.97
N GLU A 119 6.90 -4.19 26.95
CA GLU A 119 5.61 -4.09 27.63
C GLU A 119 5.38 -2.67 28.19
N GLY A 120 4.19 -2.11 27.96
CA GLY A 120 3.79 -0.79 28.46
C GLY A 120 4.11 0.40 27.55
N LEU A 121 4.81 0.20 26.42
CA LEU A 121 5.03 1.27 25.43
C LEU A 121 3.89 1.44 24.41
N GLY A 122 2.84 0.63 24.53
CA GLY A 122 1.64 0.69 23.70
C GLY A 122 1.64 -0.32 22.56
N GLU A 123 0.57 -0.28 21.76
CA GLU A 123 0.42 -1.09 20.55
C GLU A 123 0.79 -0.24 19.33
N ALA A 124 1.55 -0.82 18.41
CA ALA A 124 1.86 -0.21 17.12
C ALA A 124 1.14 -1.00 16.01
N PRO A 125 -0.17 -0.82 15.81
CA PRO A 125 -0.95 -1.62 14.85
C PRO A 125 -0.47 -1.43 13.40
N VAL A 126 0.10 -0.26 13.09
CA VAL A 126 0.74 0.06 11.80
C VAL A 126 1.99 -0.79 11.56
N LEU A 127 2.63 -1.32 12.60
CA LEU A 127 3.82 -2.16 12.48
C LEU A 127 3.40 -3.62 12.40
N GLN A 128 3.64 -4.26 11.25
CA GLN A 128 3.44 -5.70 11.08
C GLN A 128 4.61 -6.52 11.63
N GLY A 129 5.82 -5.96 11.58
CA GLY A 129 7.03 -6.63 12.09
C GLY A 129 8.31 -5.89 11.72
N LEU A 130 9.43 -6.48 12.10
CA LEU A 130 10.77 -5.96 11.80
C LEU A 130 11.64 -7.07 11.24
N ALA A 131 12.25 -6.82 10.08
CA ALA A 131 13.26 -7.70 9.51
C ALA A 131 14.66 -7.06 9.65
N HIS A 132 15.66 -7.88 9.95
CA HIS A 132 17.06 -7.46 9.93
C HIS A 132 17.74 -8.02 8.69
N THR A 133 18.24 -7.13 7.85
CA THR A 133 19.01 -7.49 6.66
C THR A 133 20.46 -7.04 6.81
N LYS A 134 21.31 -7.42 5.84
CA LYS A 134 22.69 -6.92 5.76
C LYS A 134 22.77 -5.40 5.66
N ASN A 135 21.71 -4.75 5.14
CA ASN A 135 21.63 -3.31 4.93
C ASN A 135 20.95 -2.57 6.09
N GLY A 136 20.65 -3.27 7.18
CA GLY A 136 20.02 -2.73 8.37
C GLY A 136 18.58 -3.22 8.57
N ALA A 137 17.88 -2.53 9.46
CA ALA A 137 16.54 -2.86 9.89
C ALA A 137 15.49 -2.36 8.89
N ILE A 138 14.48 -3.18 8.60
CA ILE A 138 13.35 -2.87 7.72
C ILE A 138 12.06 -3.00 8.54
N LEU A 139 11.28 -1.93 8.59
CA LEU A 139 9.98 -1.89 9.25
C LEU A 139 8.89 -2.34 8.27
N LEU A 140 8.23 -3.45 8.56
CA LEU A 140 7.13 -3.95 7.74
C LEU A 140 5.84 -3.26 8.18
N LEU A 141 5.21 -2.53 7.27
CA LEU A 141 3.97 -1.81 7.55
C LEU A 141 2.76 -2.71 7.33
N ASN A 142 1.79 -2.59 8.23
CA ASN A 142 0.49 -3.23 8.09
C ASN A 142 -0.46 -2.29 7.34
N LEU A 143 -0.76 -2.62 6.09
CA LEU A 143 -1.63 -1.80 5.24
C LEU A 143 -3.04 -1.64 5.82
N ASP A 144 -3.60 -2.70 6.41
CA ASP A 144 -4.97 -2.70 6.97
C ASP A 144 -5.11 -1.75 8.16
N HIS A 145 -4.00 -1.47 8.84
CA HIS A 145 -3.94 -0.59 9.99
C HIS A 145 -3.18 0.71 9.71
N LEU A 146 -2.80 0.95 8.45
CA LEU A 146 -2.03 2.13 8.08
C LEU A 146 -2.82 3.41 8.37
N PHE A 147 -4.12 3.38 8.13
CA PHE A 147 -5.04 4.48 8.41
C PHE A 147 -5.95 4.15 9.59
N LEU A 148 -6.26 5.15 10.41
CA LEU A 148 -7.32 5.00 11.41
C LEU A 148 -8.66 4.73 10.70
N PRO A 149 -9.60 3.97 11.31
CA PRO A 149 -10.85 3.60 10.64
C PRO A 149 -11.63 4.77 10.03
N ASP A 150 -11.73 5.90 10.75
CA ASP A 150 -12.41 7.10 10.25
C ASP A 150 -11.65 7.76 9.09
N GLN A 151 -10.32 7.73 9.12
CA GLN A 151 -9.48 8.23 8.02
C GLN A 151 -9.65 7.36 6.77
N ALA A 152 -9.58 6.03 6.93
CA ALA A 152 -9.79 5.08 5.84
C ALA A 152 -11.16 5.28 5.19
N ARG A 153 -12.21 5.41 6.00
CA ARG A 153 -13.58 5.68 5.51
C ARG A 153 -13.70 7.01 4.77
N ALA A 154 -13.02 8.05 5.23
CA ALA A 154 -13.02 9.35 4.56
C ALA A 154 -12.25 9.30 3.23
N LEU A 155 -11.08 8.64 3.20
CA LEU A 155 -10.29 8.46 1.98
C LEU A 155 -11.02 7.60 0.95
N ALA A 156 -11.69 6.54 1.37
CA ALA A 156 -12.49 5.68 0.49
C ALA A 156 -13.64 6.45 -0.20
N GLN A 157 -14.21 7.49 0.42
CA GLN A 157 -15.24 8.33 -0.20
C GLN A 157 -14.68 9.29 -1.26
N LEU A 158 -13.38 9.60 -1.21
CA LEU A 158 -12.70 10.40 -2.22
C LEU A 158 -12.29 9.55 -3.43
N ALA A 159 -12.09 8.25 -3.22
CA ALA A 159 -11.80 7.32 -4.28
C ALA A 159 -13.04 7.13 -5.17
N ALA A 160 -12.89 7.30 -6.48
CA ALA A 160 -13.95 7.02 -7.44
C ALA A 160 -13.54 5.83 -8.32
N THR A 161 -14.34 4.76 -8.23
CA THR A 161 -14.24 3.46 -8.92
C THR A 161 -12.87 2.75 -8.77
N PRO A 162 -12.81 1.45 -8.48
CA PRO A 162 -11.53 0.71 -8.48
C PRO A 162 -10.79 0.87 -9.82
N ILE A 163 -9.46 1.01 -9.79
CA ILE A 163 -8.65 0.89 -11.01
C ILE A 163 -8.82 -0.54 -11.51
N GLU A 164 -9.37 -0.72 -12.72
CA GLU A 164 -9.40 -2.04 -13.35
C GLU A 164 -7.97 -2.55 -13.56
N ASN A 165 -7.67 -3.74 -13.04
CA ASN A 165 -6.35 -4.37 -13.17
C ASN A 165 -6.05 -4.64 -14.65
N PHE A 166 -5.11 -3.88 -15.24
CA PHE A 166 -4.64 -4.11 -16.62
C PHE A 166 -3.56 -5.18 -16.75
N MET A 167 -3.15 -5.85 -15.66
CA MET A 167 -2.26 -7.00 -15.73
C MET A 167 -3.08 -8.24 -16.09
N GLY A 168 -3.17 -8.49 -17.40
CA GLY A 168 -4.15 -9.37 -18.02
C GLY A 168 -4.27 -10.79 -17.44
N LEU A 169 -5.48 -11.09 -16.99
CA LEU A 169 -6.19 -12.31 -17.35
C LEU A 169 -7.59 -11.86 -17.75
N GLU A 170 -7.89 -11.87 -19.05
CA GLU A 170 -9.29 -11.86 -19.47
C GLU A 170 -9.94 -13.09 -18.85
N GLU A 171 -10.82 -12.86 -17.88
CA GLU A 171 -11.77 -13.86 -17.43
C GLU A 171 -12.72 -14.09 -18.63
N THR A 172 -12.37 -15.07 -19.46
CA THR A 172 -13.22 -15.47 -20.59
C THR A 172 -14.54 -15.94 -20.01
N ALA A 173 -15.60 -15.16 -20.19
CA ALA A 173 -16.95 -15.58 -19.90
C ALA A 173 -17.21 -16.94 -20.55
N PRO A 174 -17.87 -17.90 -19.87
CA PRO A 174 -18.20 -19.17 -20.49
C PRO A 174 -19.13 -18.90 -21.67
N VAL A 175 -18.71 -19.31 -22.86
CA VAL A 175 -19.53 -19.31 -24.07
C VAL A 175 -20.73 -20.23 -23.79
N GLU A 176 -21.94 -19.66 -23.68
CA GLU A 176 -23.18 -20.42 -23.74
C GLU A 176 -23.28 -21.07 -25.12
N ILE A 177 -23.00 -22.37 -25.18
CA ILE A 177 -23.25 -23.18 -26.37
C ILE A 177 -24.75 -23.48 -26.38
N THR A 178 -25.54 -22.64 -27.04
CA THR A 178 -26.91 -22.98 -27.41
C THR A 178 -26.85 -24.16 -28.37
N GLN A 179 -27.15 -25.36 -27.87
CA GLN A 179 -27.46 -26.50 -28.73
C GLN A 179 -28.77 -26.22 -29.44
N GLU A 180 -28.66 -25.66 -30.64
CA GLU A 180 -29.70 -25.72 -31.65
C GLU A 180 -29.54 -27.06 -32.35
N ASP A 181 -30.25 -28.09 -31.86
CA ASP A 181 -30.47 -29.29 -32.66
C ASP A 181 -31.92 -29.31 -33.16
N LYS A 182 -31.99 -29.60 -34.43
CA LYS A 182 -33.02 -29.28 -35.40
C LYS A 182 -33.82 -30.55 -35.65
N THR A 183 -35.08 -30.35 -35.98
CA THR A 183 -36.04 -31.33 -36.51
C THR A 183 -35.45 -32.41 -37.40
#